data_AF-A0A0F7FPN3-F1
#
_entry.id   AF-A0A0F7FPN3-F1
#
_cell.length_a   1.000
_cell.length_b   1.000
_cell.length_c   1.000
_cell.angle_alpha   90.00
_cell.angle_beta   90.00
_cell.angle_gamma   90.00
#
_symmetry.space_group_name_H-M   'P 1'
#
loop_
_entity.id
_entity.type
_entity.pdbx_description
1 polymer ?
#
loop_
_entity_poly.entity_id
_entity_poly.type
_entity_poly.pdbx_seq_one_letter_code
_entity_poly.pdbx_strand_id
1 'polypeptide(L)'
;MITAAGTRPVPPRLGDRSEWVLGRCWLWCGNRHTWVLWLGQARTTGHHAPLYACEECVDRLHHTIIDYGEAMTDAPVDGSGIRVPLYLAADETPWPGPVRYRRGRHRRPRTALGRLWERVITGRSAR
;
A
#
# COMPACT_ATOMS: atom_id res chain seq x y z
N MET A 1 -4.55 25.05 13.20
CA MET A 1 -5.81 24.51 13.76
C MET A 1 -6.37 23.55 12.73
N ILE A 2 -6.60 22.25 12.92
CA ILE A 2 -6.46 21.28 14.01
C ILE A 2 -5.79 20.06 13.35
N THR A 3 -4.63 19.61 13.83
CA THR A 3 -4.13 18.28 13.46
C THR A 3 -4.95 17.27 14.25
N ALA A 4 -5.90 16.60 13.60
CA ALA A 4 -6.62 15.49 14.20
C ALA A 4 -5.67 14.27 14.31
N ALA A 5 -4.78 14.31 15.32
CA ALA A 5 -4.18 13.11 15.86
C ALA A 5 -5.29 12.38 16.64
N GLY A 6 -5.96 11.39 16.05
CA GLY A 6 -6.94 10.63 16.82
C GLY A 6 -7.70 9.53 16.08
N THR A 7 -8.21 9.80 14.88
CA THR A 7 -9.06 8.82 14.19
C THR A 7 -8.28 8.19 13.05
N ARG A 8 -7.91 6.93 13.23
CA ARG A 8 -7.37 6.13 12.13
C ARG A 8 -8.44 6.08 11.03
N PRO A 9 -8.12 6.46 9.77
CA PRO A 9 -9.12 6.41 8.72
C PRO A 9 -9.65 4.98 8.61
N VAL A 10 -10.96 4.85 8.51
CA VAL A 10 -11.67 3.56 8.32
C VAL A 10 -11.89 3.40 6.82
N PRO A 11 -11.73 2.19 6.24
CA PRO A 11 -12.08 1.97 4.85
C PRO A 11 -13.57 2.22 4.62
N PRO A 12 -13.98 2.68 3.42
CA PRO A 12 -15.39 2.79 3.05
C PRO A 12 -16.13 1.46 3.26
N ARG A 13 -17.36 1.54 3.77
CA ARG A 13 -18.25 0.41 4.02
C ARG A 13 -19.47 0.50 3.11
N LEU A 14 -20.09 -0.65 2.84
CA LEU A 14 -21.38 -0.66 2.15
C LEU A 14 -22.41 0.11 2.97
N GLY A 15 -23.16 1.00 2.33
CA GLY A 15 -24.14 1.86 3.00
C GLY A 15 -23.57 3.19 3.51
N ASP A 16 -22.24 3.37 3.49
CA ASP A 16 -21.66 4.71 3.50
C ASP A 16 -22.13 5.44 2.23
N ARG A 17 -22.16 6.78 2.24
CA ARG A 17 -22.55 7.64 1.09
C ARG A 17 -21.66 7.48 -0.16
N SER A 18 -20.87 6.41 -0.25
CA SER A 18 -20.05 5.98 -1.36
C SER A 18 -20.88 5.28 -2.43
N GLU A 19 -20.54 5.50 -3.70
CA GLU A 19 -21.22 4.95 -4.88
C GLU A 19 -20.86 3.46 -5.08
N TRP A 20 -21.37 2.60 -4.21
CA TRP A 20 -21.30 1.15 -4.39
C TRP A 20 -22.23 0.72 -5.54
N VAL A 21 -21.74 -0.10 -6.45
CA VAL A 21 -22.50 -0.63 -7.59
C VAL A 21 -22.48 -2.16 -7.58
N LEU A 22 -23.50 -2.80 -8.15
CA LEU A 22 -23.50 -4.26 -8.30
C LEU A 22 -22.59 -4.66 -9.47
N GLY A 23 -21.60 -5.52 -9.21
CA GLY A 23 -20.65 -5.96 -10.24
C GLY A 23 -19.70 -7.05 -9.77
N ARG A 24 -18.65 -7.35 -10.55
CA ARG A 24 -17.61 -8.31 -10.15
C ARG A 24 -16.45 -7.60 -9.48
N CYS A 25 -16.02 -8.09 -8.32
CA CYS A 25 -14.79 -7.63 -7.64
C CYS A 25 -13.56 -8.15 -8.39
N TRP A 26 -12.58 -7.29 -8.69
CA TRP A 26 -11.39 -7.70 -9.46
C TRP A 26 -10.27 -8.29 -8.59
N LEU A 27 -10.42 -8.20 -7.28
CA LEU A 27 -9.38 -8.53 -6.31
C LEU A 27 -9.52 -9.97 -5.77
N TRP A 28 -8.86 -10.23 -4.66
CA TRP A 28 -8.50 -11.56 -4.14
C TRP A 28 -9.67 -12.45 -3.66
N CYS A 29 -10.92 -12.01 -3.81
CA CYS A 29 -12.10 -12.79 -3.42
C CYS A 29 -12.60 -13.77 -4.51
N GLY A 30 -11.85 -13.92 -5.61
CA GLY A 30 -12.19 -14.86 -6.68
C GLY A 30 -13.28 -14.36 -7.62
N ASN A 31 -13.28 -13.07 -7.96
CA ASN A 31 -14.20 -12.49 -8.95
C ASN A 31 -15.70 -12.59 -8.61
N ARG A 32 -16.03 -12.62 -7.31
CA ARG A 32 -17.41 -12.65 -6.82
C ARG A 32 -18.24 -11.50 -7.38
N HIS A 33 -19.49 -11.80 -7.72
CA HIS A 33 -20.51 -10.81 -8.10
C HIS A 33 -21.18 -10.30 -6.82
N THR A 34 -20.97 -9.03 -6.46
CA THR A 34 -21.43 -8.41 -5.22
C THR A 34 -21.41 -6.88 -5.34
N TRP A 35 -21.80 -6.15 -4.30
CA TRP A 35 -21.55 -4.71 -4.21
C TRP A 35 -20.04 -4.41 -4.24
N VAL A 36 -19.64 -3.52 -5.14
CA VAL A 36 -18.25 -3.13 -5.36
C VAL A 36 -18.10 -1.60 -5.40
N LEU A 37 -16.96 -1.13 -4.91
CA LEU A 37 -16.56 0.26 -4.90
C LEU A 37 -15.55 0.52 -6.02
N TRP A 38 -15.69 1.66 -6.70
CA TRP A 38 -14.68 2.14 -7.64
C TRP A 38 -13.43 2.61 -6.88
N LEU A 39 -12.28 2.00 -7.17
CA LEU A 39 -11.00 2.31 -6.52
C LEU A 39 -10.11 3.27 -7.33
N GLY A 40 -10.43 3.49 -8.60
CA GLY A 40 -9.60 4.28 -9.51
C GLY A 40 -9.47 3.64 -10.88
N GLN A 41 -8.52 4.11 -11.68
CA GLN A 41 -8.26 3.59 -13.02
C GLN A 41 -7.11 2.59 -13.02
N ALA A 42 -7.33 1.42 -13.60
CA ALA A 42 -6.27 0.50 -14.00
C ALA A 42 -5.83 0.84 -15.43
N ARG A 43 -4.51 0.73 -15.70
CA ARG A 43 -3.91 1.01 -17.00
C ARG A 43 -2.94 -0.09 -17.38
N THR A 44 -2.96 -0.46 -18.65
CA THR A 44 -1.95 -1.30 -19.32
C THR A 44 -1.73 -0.78 -20.74
N THR A 45 -0.81 -1.35 -21.50
CA THR A 45 -0.45 -0.91 -22.86
C THR A 45 -1.68 -0.65 -23.72
N GLY A 46 -1.98 0.64 -23.97
CA GLY A 46 -3.12 1.08 -24.78
C GLY A 46 -4.52 0.94 -24.14
N HIS A 47 -4.64 0.35 -22.95
CA HIS A 47 -5.94 0.09 -22.32
C HIS A 47 -6.07 0.75 -20.95
N HIS A 48 -7.26 1.26 -20.66
CA HIS A 48 -7.64 1.79 -19.36
C HIS A 48 -9.03 1.28 -18.98
N ALA A 49 -9.24 0.98 -17.71
CA ALA A 49 -10.53 0.53 -17.20
C ALA A 49 -10.68 0.84 -15.70
N PRO A 50 -11.90 1.08 -15.22
CA PRO A 50 -12.15 1.28 -13.80
C PRO A 50 -11.87 0.00 -12.98
N LEU A 51 -11.15 0.12 -11.87
CA LEU A 51 -10.86 -0.97 -10.94
C LEU A 51 -11.93 -1.01 -9.84
N TYR A 52 -12.62 -2.14 -9.70
CA TYR A 52 -13.69 -2.33 -8.72
C TYR A 52 -13.36 -3.41 -7.67
N ALA A 53 -13.72 -3.17 -6.41
CA ALA A 53 -13.47 -4.10 -5.31
C ALA A 53 -14.64 -4.19 -4.32
N CYS A 54 -14.91 -5.38 -3.79
CA CYS A 54 -15.87 -5.59 -2.71
C CYS A 54 -15.33 -5.10 -1.35
N GLU A 55 -16.21 -4.87 -0.39
CA GLU A 55 -15.87 -4.37 0.95
C GLU A 55 -14.71 -5.11 1.63
N GLU A 56 -14.75 -6.46 1.66
CA GLU A 56 -13.69 -7.28 2.27
C GLU A 56 -12.32 -7.05 1.60
N CYS A 57 -12.31 -6.86 0.28
CA CYS A 57 -11.07 -6.58 -0.46
C CYS A 57 -10.62 -5.13 -0.25
N VAL A 58 -11.54 -4.17 -0.12
CA VAL A 58 -11.23 -2.78 0.23
C VAL A 58 -10.59 -2.70 1.62
N ASP A 59 -11.11 -3.44 2.61
CA ASP A 59 -10.55 -3.50 3.96
C ASP A 59 -9.10 -4.04 3.96
N ARG A 60 -8.87 -5.15 3.24
CA ARG A 60 -7.53 -5.70 3.07
C ARG A 60 -6.57 -4.74 2.36
N LEU A 61 -7.04 -4.07 1.30
CA LEU A 61 -6.25 -3.09 0.57
C LEU A 61 -5.91 -1.89 1.45
N HIS A 62 -6.87 -1.40 2.23
CA HIS A 62 -6.69 -0.29 3.15
C HIS A 62 -5.57 -0.58 4.18
N HIS A 63 -5.55 -1.76 4.78
CA HIS A 63 -4.45 -2.16 5.66
C HIS A 63 -3.10 -2.25 4.95
N THR A 64 -3.10 -2.68 3.68
CA THR A 64 -1.89 -2.72 2.86
C THR A 64 -1.36 -1.30 2.58
N ILE A 65 -2.25 -0.34 2.28
CA ILE A 65 -1.89 1.06 2.05
C ILE A 65 -1.33 1.71 3.32
N ILE A 66 -1.91 1.41 4.49
CA ILE A 66 -1.35 1.89 5.77
C ILE A 66 0.05 1.34 5.99
N ASP A 67 0.25 0.03 5.81
CA ASP A 67 1.57 -0.59 5.95
C ASP A 67 2.59 0.02 4.97
N TYR A 68 2.17 0.37 3.74
CA TYR A 68 3.02 1.05 2.76
C TYR A 68 3.46 2.43 3.24
N GLY A 69 2.52 3.25 3.72
CA GLY A 69 2.83 4.59 4.22
C GLY A 69 3.74 4.58 5.44
N GLU A 70 3.51 3.66 6.38
CA GLU A 70 4.40 3.45 7.54
C GLU A 70 5.80 2.98 7.08
N ALA A 71 5.89 2.05 6.13
CA ALA A 71 7.16 1.60 5.59
C ALA A 71 7.93 2.71 4.84
N MET A 72 7.26 3.55 4.04
CA MET A 72 7.88 4.71 3.38
C MET A 72 8.37 5.77 4.38
N THR A 73 7.65 5.94 5.49
CA THR A 73 8.07 6.84 6.58
C THR A 73 9.34 6.33 7.27
N ASP A 74 9.52 5.02 7.33
CA ASP A 74 10.68 4.33 7.90
C ASP A 74 11.73 3.92 6.86
N ALA A 75 11.52 4.28 5.59
CA ALA A 75 12.42 3.90 4.51
C ALA A 75 13.84 4.40 4.80
N PRO A 76 14.86 3.55 4.54
CA PRO A 76 16.23 3.93 4.81
C PRO A 76 16.68 5.02 3.83
N VAL A 77 17.78 5.69 4.14
CA VAL A 77 18.31 6.77 3.30
C VAL A 77 19.65 6.38 2.69
N ASP A 78 19.92 6.86 1.49
CA ASP A 78 21.19 6.68 0.79
C ASP A 78 22.29 7.62 1.34
N GLY A 79 23.45 7.63 0.68
CA GLY A 79 24.57 8.50 0.99
C GLY A 79 24.23 10.00 0.89
N SER A 80 23.30 10.36 0.00
CA SER A 80 22.81 11.72 -0.22
C SER A 80 21.71 12.12 0.76
N GLY A 81 21.23 11.20 1.59
CA GLY A 81 20.13 11.44 2.54
C GLY A 81 18.74 11.30 1.91
N ILE A 82 18.64 10.80 0.69
CA ILE A 82 17.38 10.56 -0.01
C ILE A 82 16.81 9.20 0.42
N ARG A 83 15.50 9.13 0.65
CA ARG A 83 14.82 7.87 0.99
C ARG A 83 14.90 6.89 -0.18
N VAL A 84 15.37 5.68 0.10
CA VAL A 84 15.37 4.59 -0.87
C VAL A 84 13.91 4.15 -1.08
N PRO A 85 13.41 4.15 -2.32
CA PRO A 85 12.02 3.76 -2.59
C PRO A 85 11.80 2.25 -2.37
N LEU A 86 10.59 1.87 -2.00
CA LEU A 86 10.20 0.45 -1.84
C LEU A 86 9.99 -0.26 -3.18
N TYR A 87 9.82 0.49 -4.25
CA TYR A 87 9.64 0.03 -5.63
C TYR A 87 10.67 0.75 -6.50
N LEU A 88 11.39 -0.01 -7.31
CA LEU A 88 12.42 0.49 -8.20
C LEU A 88 11.94 0.34 -9.64
N ALA A 89 12.27 1.31 -10.47
CA ALA A 89 12.10 1.17 -11.91
C ALA A 89 13.06 0.08 -12.43
N ALA A 90 12.71 -0.53 -13.57
CA ALA A 90 13.48 -1.65 -14.12
C ALA A 90 14.92 -1.26 -14.54
N ASP A 91 15.14 0.02 -14.84
CA ASP A 91 16.41 0.62 -15.23
C ASP A 91 17.16 1.27 -14.06
N GLU A 92 16.56 1.33 -12.86
CA GLU A 92 17.22 1.85 -11.67
C GLU A 92 18.15 0.82 -11.04
N THR A 93 19.35 1.24 -10.68
CA THR A 93 20.24 0.38 -9.89
C THR A 93 19.61 0.15 -8.51
N PRO A 94 19.37 -1.10 -8.06
CA PRO A 94 18.54 -1.36 -6.89
C PRO A 94 19.06 -0.83 -5.56
N TRP A 95 20.33 -0.40 -5.51
CA TRP A 95 20.99 -0.05 -4.27
C TRP A 95 22.02 1.08 -4.47
N PRO A 96 21.66 2.33 -4.14
CA PRO A 96 22.59 3.45 -4.22
C PRO A 96 23.56 3.41 -3.05
N GLY A 97 24.77 2.88 -3.26
CA GLY A 97 25.87 2.95 -2.28
C GLY A 97 25.49 2.45 -0.87
N PRO A 98 26.19 2.91 0.19
CA PRO A 98 25.86 2.52 1.55
C PRO A 98 24.51 3.13 1.98
N VAL A 99 23.62 2.27 2.47
CA VAL A 99 22.27 2.65 2.93
C VAL A 99 22.23 2.69 4.46
N ARG A 100 21.62 3.73 5.01
CA ARG A 100 21.45 3.94 6.46
C ARG A 100 20.02 3.65 6.88
N TYR A 101 19.87 2.58 7.64
CA TYR A 101 18.60 2.18 8.20
C TYR A 101 18.23 2.99 9.44
N ARG A 102 16.94 3.32 9.57
CA ARG A 102 16.41 3.94 10.79
C ARG A 102 16.60 2.97 11.96
N ARG A 103 17.16 3.47 13.06
CA ARG A 103 17.24 2.72 14.32
C ARG A 103 15.99 2.97 15.15
N GLY A 104 15.46 1.92 15.79
CA GLY A 104 14.34 2.04 16.73
C GLY A 104 13.28 0.96 16.53
N ARG A 105 12.13 1.16 17.19
CA ARG A 105 10.97 0.28 17.03
C ARG A 105 10.20 0.68 15.78
N HIS A 106 9.99 -0.28 14.89
CA HIS A 106 9.08 -0.16 13.76
C HIS A 106 7.67 -0.57 14.19
N ARG A 107 6.66 0.01 13.54
CA ARG A 107 5.28 -0.45 13.73
C ARG A 107 5.14 -1.85 13.15
N ARG A 108 4.44 -2.73 13.87
CA ARG A 108 4.21 -4.10 13.42
C ARG A 108 3.29 -4.08 12.18
N PRO A 109 3.70 -4.67 11.05
CA PRO A 109 2.87 -4.71 9.85
C PRO A 109 1.60 -5.52 10.05
N ARG A 110 0.51 -5.09 9.40
CA ARG A 110 -0.83 -5.71 9.48
C ARG A 110 -1.01 -6.80 8.45
N THR A 111 -0.31 -6.67 7.33
CA THR A 111 -0.47 -7.51 6.13
C THR A 111 0.79 -8.33 5.85
N ALA A 112 0.63 -9.35 5.01
CA ALA A 112 1.77 -10.14 4.53
C ALA A 112 2.74 -9.28 3.71
N LEU A 113 2.24 -8.42 2.82
CA LEU A 113 3.05 -7.50 2.03
C LEU A 113 3.78 -6.47 2.91
N GLY A 114 3.12 -5.95 3.95
CA GLY A 114 3.75 -5.09 4.94
C GLY A 114 4.95 -5.74 5.63
N ARG A 115 4.89 -7.05 5.94
CA ARG A 115 6.05 -7.80 6.48
C ARG A 115 7.18 -7.91 5.47
N LEU A 116 6.89 -7.96 4.17
CA LEU A 116 7.92 -7.95 3.13
C LEU A 116 8.64 -6.60 3.12
N TRP A 117 7.92 -5.48 3.12
CA TRP A 117 8.52 -4.16 3.20
C TRP A 117 9.28 -3.93 4.49
N GLU A 118 8.77 -4.41 5.63
CA GLU A 118 9.48 -4.35 6.90
C GLU A 118 10.87 -4.99 6.80
N ARG A 119 11.00 -6.13 6.11
CA ARG A 119 12.32 -6.75 5.88
C ARG A 119 13.23 -5.87 5.02
N VAL A 120 12.68 -5.17 4.03
CA VAL A 120 13.44 -4.23 3.18
C VAL A 120 13.96 -3.07 4.02
N ILE A 121 13.08 -2.39 4.76
CA ILE A 121 13.45 -1.19 5.55
C ILE A 121 14.28 -1.50 6.80
N THR A 122 14.49 -2.77 7.13
CA THR A 122 15.36 -3.22 8.23
C THR A 122 16.61 -3.94 7.75
N GLY A 123 16.85 -4.00 6.43
CA GLY A 123 18.00 -4.68 5.84
C GLY A 123 18.00 -6.20 6.00
N ARG A 124 16.86 -6.79 6.37
CA ARG A 124 16.67 -8.24 6.48
C ARG A 124 16.41 -8.92 5.12
N SER A 125 16.15 -8.14 4.07
CA SER A 125 15.94 -8.65 2.70
C SER A 125 17.24 -8.84 1.89
N ALA A 126 18.39 -8.37 2.38
CA ALA A 126 19.67 -8.43 1.68
C ALA A 126 20.51 -9.68 2.03
N ARG A 127 19.87 -10.76 2.54
CA ARG A 127 20.51 -12.05 2.81
C ARG A 127 19.94 -13.12 1.90
#